data_AF-A0A2E4Z4E4-F1
#
_entry.id   AF-A0A2E4Z4E4-F1
#
_cell.length_a   1.000
_cell.length_b   1.000
_cell.length_c   1.000
_cell.angle_alpha   90.00
_cell.angle_beta   90.00
_cell.angle_gamma   90.00
#
_symmetry.space_group_name_H-M   'P 1'
#
loop_
_entity.id
_entity.type
_entity.pdbx_description
1 polymer ?
#
loop_
_entity_poly.entity_id
_entity_poly.type
_entity_poly.pdbx_seq_one_letter_code
_entity_poly.pdbx_strand_id
1 'polypeptide(L)'
;VSAYGLNGFYESVEARHACCDARKMKPLAIALEGADVWITGIRRGQSQNRSDTPLAEYDPVRDLIKINPLADYDLETLKDLVVIEDIPINPLHQRGFPSIGCEPCTRAIKPGEPERAGRWGWENDEKRECGLHVSPAATTLNPPAGHPEAGQPEAEKAH
;
A
#
# COMPACT_ATOMS: atom_id res chain seq x y z
N VAL A 1 -19.80 2.12 1.55
CA VAL A 1 -20.80 2.18 2.64
C VAL A 1 -21.93 1.20 2.40
N SER A 2 -22.52 1.15 1.21
CA SER A 2 -23.59 0.18 0.91
C SER A 2 -23.20 -1.29 1.13
N ALA A 3 -21.96 -1.69 0.81
CA ALA A 3 -21.50 -3.08 0.97
C ALA A 3 -21.00 -3.44 2.38
N TYR A 4 -20.26 -2.54 3.04
CA TYR A 4 -19.53 -2.83 4.29
C TYR A 4 -19.81 -1.82 5.42
N GLY A 5 -20.85 -0.99 5.28
CA GLY A 5 -21.13 0.08 6.24
C GLY A 5 -20.03 1.15 6.32
N LEU A 6 -20.07 1.95 7.39
CA LEU A 6 -19.09 3.02 7.65
C LEU A 6 -17.77 2.44 8.18
N ASN A 7 -17.86 1.41 9.03
CA ASN A 7 -16.76 0.85 9.82
C ASN A 7 -16.38 -0.58 9.42
N GLY A 8 -16.86 -1.12 8.30
CA GLY A 8 -16.59 -2.51 7.93
C GLY A 8 -15.12 -2.85 7.70
N PHE A 9 -14.22 -1.86 7.62
CA PHE A 9 -12.77 -2.09 7.61
C PHE A 9 -12.24 -2.74 8.92
N TYR A 10 -13.04 -2.83 9.98
CA TYR A 10 -12.73 -3.64 11.17
C TYR A 10 -13.17 -5.10 11.02
N GLU A 11 -14.05 -5.41 10.07
CA GLU A 11 -14.71 -6.71 9.96
C GLU A 11 -13.93 -7.70 9.09
N SER A 12 -13.18 -7.21 8.09
CA SER A 12 -12.38 -8.06 7.19
C SER A 12 -11.31 -7.29 6.42
N VAL A 13 -10.30 -8.01 5.95
CA VAL A 13 -9.24 -7.49 5.08
C VAL A 13 -9.83 -6.98 3.76
N GLU A 14 -10.82 -7.70 3.22
CA GLU A 14 -11.55 -7.35 2.00
C GLU A 14 -12.27 -6.01 2.16
N ALA A 15 -13.00 -5.82 3.27
CA ALA A 15 -13.69 -4.57 3.57
C ALA A 15 -12.72 -3.41 3.80
N ARG A 16 -11.55 -3.67 4.42
CA ARG A 16 -10.47 -2.68 4.53
C ARG A 16 -9.93 -2.29 3.16
N HIS A 17 -9.68 -3.25 2.28
CA HIS A 17 -9.22 -2.98 0.92
C HIS A 17 -10.25 -2.17 0.14
N ALA A 18 -11.54 -2.49 0.23
CA ALA A 18 -12.61 -1.69 -0.37
C ALA A 18 -12.65 -0.25 0.18
N CYS A 19 -12.44 -0.08 1.49
CA CYS A 19 -12.31 1.23 2.12
C CYS A 19 -11.09 2.02 1.59
N CYS A 20 -9.92 1.38 1.52
CA CYS A 20 -8.70 2.01 1.00
C CYS A 20 -8.81 2.31 -0.49
N ASP A 21 -9.42 1.43 -1.28
CA ASP A 21 -9.68 1.64 -2.70
C ASP A 21 -10.51 2.92 -2.92
N ALA A 22 -11.67 2.99 -2.27
CA ALA A 22 -12.59 4.11 -2.42
C ALA A 22 -12.01 5.44 -1.91
N ARG A 23 -11.28 5.43 -0.78
CA ARG A 23 -10.82 6.65 -0.11
C ARG A 23 -9.40 7.07 -0.43
N LYS A 24 -8.58 6.19 -1.01
CA LYS A 24 -7.16 6.46 -1.29
C LYS A 24 -6.80 6.17 -2.73
N MET A 25 -7.11 4.97 -3.22
CA MET A 25 -6.64 4.53 -4.54
C MET A 25 -7.31 5.29 -5.67
N LYS A 26 -8.65 5.38 -5.67
CA LYS A 26 -9.41 6.10 -6.68
C LYS A 26 -9.09 7.59 -6.71
N PRO A 27 -9.09 8.31 -5.56
CA PRO A 27 -8.67 9.72 -5.56
C PRO A 27 -7.23 9.93 -6.02
N LEU A 28 -6.30 9.03 -5.65
CA LEU A 28 -4.92 9.11 -6.11
C LEU A 28 -4.81 8.91 -7.63
N ALA A 29 -5.55 7.95 -8.20
CA ALA A 29 -5.56 7.72 -9.64
C ALA A 29 -6.04 8.97 -10.40
N ILE A 30 -7.09 9.63 -9.93
CA ILE A 30 -7.57 10.90 -10.50
C ILE A 30 -6.50 11.99 -10.37
N ALA A 31 -5.85 12.11 -9.20
CA ALA A 31 -4.84 13.13 -8.96
C ALA A 31 -3.55 12.95 -9.80
N LEU A 32 -3.27 11.72 -10.24
CA LEU A 32 -2.10 11.38 -11.05
C LEU A 32 -2.40 11.34 -12.55
N GLU A 33 -3.63 11.62 -12.98
CA GLU A 33 -3.99 11.60 -14.41
C GLU A 33 -3.13 12.59 -15.21
N GLY A 34 -2.40 12.07 -16.21
CA GLY A 34 -1.49 12.85 -17.06
C GLY A 34 -0.13 13.19 -16.42
N ALA A 35 0.19 12.67 -15.23
CA ALA A 35 1.50 12.85 -14.62
C ALA A 35 2.53 11.86 -15.19
N ASP A 36 3.72 12.34 -15.55
CA ASP A 36 4.82 11.46 -16.01
C ASP A 36 5.54 10.76 -14.83
N VAL A 37 5.52 11.38 -13.65
CA VAL A 37 6.32 10.95 -12.49
C VAL A 37 5.52 11.06 -11.18
N TRP A 38 5.61 10.03 -10.35
CA TRP A 38 5.10 10.00 -8.98
C TRP A 38 6.22 9.76 -7.97
N ILE A 39 6.49 10.75 -7.11
CA ILE A 39 7.49 10.63 -6.04
C ILE A 39 6.82 10.14 -4.75
N THR A 40 7.41 9.15 -4.09
CA THR A 40 6.94 8.63 -2.79
C THR A 40 8.03 8.59 -1.72
N GLY A 41 7.62 8.58 -0.45
CA GLY A 41 8.50 8.45 0.72
C GLY A 41 8.69 7.02 1.22
N ILE A 42 8.53 6.00 0.36
CA ILE A 42 8.78 4.61 0.74
C ILE A 42 10.27 4.40 0.99
N ARG A 43 10.59 3.65 2.06
CA ARG A 43 11.95 3.21 2.39
C ARG A 43 11.98 1.70 2.58
N ARG A 44 13.11 1.06 2.25
CA ARG A 44 13.29 -0.40 2.40
C ARG A 44 13.18 -0.85 3.86
N GLY A 45 13.63 -0.01 4.80
CA GLY A 45 13.60 -0.30 6.24
C GLY A 45 12.23 -0.22 6.93
N GLN A 46 11.15 0.18 6.24
CA GLN A 46 9.84 0.41 6.88
C GLN A 46 9.09 -0.88 7.25
N SER A 47 9.32 -1.97 6.52
CA SER A 47 8.72 -3.29 6.76
C SER A 47 9.38 -4.33 5.85
N GLN A 48 9.24 -5.61 6.20
CA GLN A 48 9.73 -6.72 5.36
C GLN A 48 9.22 -6.63 3.91
N ASN A 49 7.95 -6.27 3.71
CA ASN A 49 7.36 -6.14 2.36
C ASN A 49 7.94 -5.01 1.50
N ARG A 50 8.75 -4.12 2.08
CA ARG A 50 9.33 -2.98 1.38
C ARG A 50 10.82 -3.19 1.13
N SER A 51 11.43 -4.28 1.61
CA SER A 51 12.88 -4.51 1.53
C SER A 51 13.44 -4.38 0.13
N ASP A 52 12.64 -4.75 -0.88
CA ASP A 52 13.06 -4.82 -2.27
C ASP A 52 12.56 -3.62 -3.10
N THR A 53 12.04 -2.57 -2.44
CA THR A 53 11.52 -1.37 -3.12
C THR A 53 12.61 -0.78 -4.02
N PRO A 54 12.39 -0.60 -5.33
CA PRO A 54 13.38 0.00 -6.22
C PRO A 54 13.45 1.52 -6.03
N LEU A 55 14.58 2.13 -6.42
CA LEU A 55 14.72 3.59 -6.45
C LEU A 55 13.73 4.23 -7.44
N ALA A 56 13.53 3.57 -8.59
CA ALA A 56 12.53 3.94 -9.58
C ALA A 56 11.93 2.68 -10.22
N GLU A 57 10.64 2.71 -10.53
CA GLU A 57 9.91 1.68 -11.23
C GLU A 57 8.89 2.31 -12.18
N TYR A 58 8.57 1.63 -13.28
CA TYR A 58 7.43 2.00 -14.11
C TYR A 58 6.16 1.38 -13.50
N ASP A 59 5.12 2.20 -13.32
CA ASP A 59 3.80 1.77 -12.86
C ASP A 59 2.87 1.59 -14.08
N PRO A 60 2.67 0.36 -14.58
CA PRO A 60 1.86 0.13 -15.76
C PRO A 60 0.37 0.37 -15.53
N VAL A 61 -0.10 0.44 -14.28
CA VAL A 61 -1.51 0.71 -13.97
C VAL A 61 -1.82 2.20 -14.15
N ARG A 62 -0.82 3.04 -13.89
CA ARG A 62 -0.96 4.51 -13.94
C ARG A 62 -0.21 5.15 -15.10
N ASP A 63 0.52 4.35 -15.87
CA ASP A 63 1.34 4.76 -17.01
C ASP A 63 2.33 5.89 -16.65
N LEU A 64 3.10 5.71 -15.57
CA LEU A 64 4.04 6.72 -15.08
C LEU A 64 5.27 6.09 -14.42
N ILE A 65 6.31 6.90 -14.19
CA ILE A 65 7.48 6.49 -13.42
C ILE A 65 7.28 6.82 -11.94
N LYS A 66 7.31 5.80 -11.09
CA LYS A 66 7.29 5.96 -9.63
C LYS A 66 8.71 5.98 -9.09
N ILE A 67 9.05 7.00 -8.31
CA ILE A 67 10.39 7.21 -7.74
C ILE A 67 10.30 7.22 -6.21
N ASN A 68 11.24 6.53 -5.56
CA ASN A 68 11.35 6.43 -4.10
C ASN A 68 12.73 6.97 -3.66
N PRO A 69 12.95 8.30 -3.61
CA PRO A 69 14.28 8.87 -3.35
C PRO A 69 14.87 8.47 -2.01
N LEU A 70 14.01 8.12 -1.05
CA LEU A 70 14.39 7.73 0.30
C LEU A 70 14.53 6.20 0.45
N ALA A 71 14.56 5.43 -0.65
CA ALA A 71 14.55 3.97 -0.62
C ALA A 71 15.63 3.38 0.30
N ASP A 72 16.84 3.95 0.27
CA ASP A 72 18.02 3.51 1.04
C ASP A 72 18.20 4.20 2.40
N TYR A 73 17.35 5.16 2.75
CA TYR A 73 17.47 5.87 4.02
C TYR A 73 16.99 4.98 5.16
N ASP A 74 17.85 4.74 6.15
CA ASP A 74 17.42 4.23 7.44
C ASP A 74 16.70 5.33 8.25
N LEU A 75 15.98 4.91 9.29
CA LEU A 75 15.15 5.82 10.08
C LEU A 75 15.97 6.82 10.90
N GLU A 76 17.15 6.45 11.39
CA GLU A 76 17.98 7.33 12.22
C GLU A 76 18.62 8.42 11.36
N THR A 77 19.17 8.05 10.20
CA THR A 77 19.65 9.01 9.19
C THR A 77 18.57 10.02 8.81
N LEU A 78 17.32 9.57 8.61
CA LEU A 78 16.20 10.46 8.29
C LEU A 78 15.86 11.40 9.44
N LYS A 79 15.90 10.93 10.70
CA LYS A 79 15.64 11.76 11.88
C LYS A 79 16.72 12.83 12.05
N ASP A 80 17.98 12.47 11.86
CA ASP A 80 19.09 13.42 11.94
C ASP A 80 18.94 14.51 10.90
N LEU A 81 18.62 14.14 9.65
CA LEU A 81 18.38 15.10 8.58
C LEU A 81 17.20 16.03 8.89
N VAL A 82 16.10 15.51 9.41
CA VAL A 82 14.93 16.31 9.82
C VAL A 82 15.31 17.37 10.86
N VAL A 83 16.20 17.04 11.80
CA VAL A 83 16.68 17.99 12.81
C VAL A 83 17.63 19.01 12.21
N ILE A 84 18.59 18.57 11.38
CA ILE A 84 19.58 19.45 10.74
C ILE A 84 18.91 20.48 9.84
N GLU A 85 17.89 20.06 9.10
CA GLU A 85 17.18 20.88 8.10
C GLU A 85 15.94 21.59 8.68
N ASP A 86 15.70 21.50 9.99
CA ASP A 86 14.55 22.08 10.69
C ASP A 86 13.18 21.74 10.02
N ILE A 87 13.02 20.48 9.61
CA ILE A 87 11.82 20.03 8.90
C ILE A 87 10.65 19.87 9.89
N PRO A 88 9.50 20.51 9.66
CA PRO A 88 8.32 20.33 10.51
C PRO A 88 7.84 18.88 10.50
N ILE A 89 7.71 18.28 11.69
CA ILE A 89 7.20 16.92 11.87
C ILE A 89 5.79 16.89 12.43
N ASN A 90 5.04 15.82 12.13
CA ASN A 90 3.74 15.59 12.74
C ASN A 90 3.89 15.37 14.26
N PRO A 91 3.17 16.11 15.14
CA PRO A 91 3.26 15.95 16.59
C PRO A 91 2.94 14.54 17.11
N LEU A 92 2.22 13.72 16.33
CA LEU A 92 1.94 12.33 16.69
C LEU A 92 3.20 11.48 16.77
N HIS A 93 4.30 11.83 16.10
CA HIS A 93 5.56 11.11 16.23
C HIS A 93 6.07 11.13 17.68
N GLN A 94 5.93 12.26 18.39
CA GLN A 94 6.29 12.39 19.81
C GLN A 94 5.33 11.61 20.74
N ARG A 95 4.18 11.18 20.21
CA ARG A 95 3.16 10.41 20.93
C ARG A 95 3.21 8.92 20.61
N GLY A 96 4.30 8.45 20.00
CA GLY A 96 4.54 7.03 19.72
C GLY A 96 3.94 6.54 18.40
N PHE A 97 3.64 7.42 17.45
CA PHE A 97 3.14 7.06 16.12
C PHE A 97 4.25 7.17 15.04
N PRO A 98 5.13 6.17 14.86
CA PRO A 98 6.16 6.23 13.84
C PRO A 98 5.61 6.06 12.41
N SER A 99 4.52 5.31 12.24
CA SER A 99 3.80 5.22 10.97
C SER A 99 2.38 5.75 11.12
N ILE A 100 2.03 6.80 10.36
CA ILE A 100 0.75 7.51 10.47
C ILE A 100 -0.11 7.24 9.23
N GLY A 101 -1.37 6.89 9.43
CA GLY A 101 -2.38 6.69 8.38
C GLY A 101 -3.69 7.39 8.72
N CYS A 102 -4.82 6.79 8.33
CA CYS A 102 -6.12 7.25 8.79
C CYS A 102 -6.24 7.03 10.29
N GLU A 103 -6.92 7.95 10.99
CA GLU A 103 -7.15 7.88 12.44
C GLU A 103 -7.65 6.51 12.92
N PRO A 104 -8.70 5.89 12.33
CA PRO A 104 -9.21 4.63 12.87
C PRO A 104 -8.30 3.43 12.55
N CYS A 105 -7.31 3.60 11.67
CA CYS A 105 -6.42 2.56 11.16
C CYS A 105 -4.97 2.71 11.62
N THR A 106 -4.74 3.55 12.64
CA THR A 106 -3.41 3.88 13.16
C THR A 106 -3.46 3.96 14.67
N ARG A 107 -2.56 3.24 15.34
CA ARG A 107 -2.31 3.37 16.79
C ARG A 107 -0.84 3.71 17.06
N ALA A 108 -0.57 4.21 18.26
CA ALA A 108 0.79 4.27 18.78
C ALA A 108 1.36 2.84 18.95
N ILE A 109 2.68 2.73 18.88
CA ILE A 109 3.42 1.49 19.14
C ILE A 109 4.15 1.53 20.48
N LYS A 110 4.39 0.36 21.06
CA LYS A 110 5.25 0.17 22.23
C LYS A 110 6.72 0.17 21.82
N PRO A 111 7.64 0.49 22.76
CA PRO A 111 9.07 0.32 22.52
C PRO A 111 9.40 -1.10 22.03
N GLY A 112 10.19 -1.21 20.97
CA GLY A 112 10.60 -2.48 20.37
C GLY A 112 9.61 -3.10 19.37
N GLU A 113 8.39 -2.57 19.22
CA GLU A 113 7.51 -2.97 18.11
C GLU A 113 8.06 -2.46 16.76
N PRO A 114 7.84 -3.17 15.65
CA PRO A 114 8.18 -2.69 14.31
C PRO A 114 7.56 -1.33 13.97
N GLU A 115 8.23 -0.52 13.13
CA GLU A 115 7.80 0.85 12.73
C GLU A 115 6.34 0.91 12.27
N ARG A 116 5.88 -0.11 11.55
CA ARG A 116 4.51 -0.19 11.00
C ARG A 116 3.53 -1.01 11.84
N ALA A 117 3.90 -1.46 13.03
CA ALA A 117 3.05 -2.31 13.87
C ALA A 117 1.73 -1.66 14.30
N GLY A 118 1.67 -0.33 14.30
CA GLY A 118 0.48 0.43 14.61
C GLY A 118 -0.56 0.49 13.48
N ARG A 119 -0.27 -0.04 12.29
CA ARG A 119 -1.17 -0.02 11.13
C ARG A 119 -2.01 -1.29 11.09
N TRP A 120 -3.33 -1.14 11.10
CA TRP A 120 -4.29 -2.25 11.11
C TRP A 120 -3.99 -3.30 12.18
N GLY A 121 -3.67 -2.84 13.39
CA GLY A 121 -3.20 -3.72 14.47
C GLY A 121 -4.21 -4.76 14.97
N TRP A 122 -5.44 -4.73 14.47
CA TRP A 122 -6.47 -5.76 14.72
C TRP A 122 -6.41 -6.91 13.70
N GLU A 123 -5.68 -6.77 12.59
CA GLU A 123 -5.54 -7.80 11.57
C GLU A 123 -4.32 -8.68 11.84
N ASN A 124 -4.47 -9.97 11.57
CA ASN A 124 -3.35 -10.92 11.49
C ASN A 124 -2.82 -11.03 10.06
N ASP A 125 -2.80 -9.91 9.34
CA ASP A 125 -2.17 -9.79 8.03
C ASP A 125 -0.69 -9.51 8.24
N GLU A 126 0.18 -10.44 7.86
CA GLU A 126 1.63 -10.25 7.91
C GLU A 126 2.08 -9.12 6.98
N LYS A 127 1.29 -8.82 5.93
CA LYS A 127 1.67 -7.87 4.90
C LYS A 127 1.46 -6.42 5.30
N ARG A 128 0.39 -6.11 6.06
CA ARG A 128 0.06 -4.76 6.57
C ARG A 128 0.30 -3.65 5.54
N GLU A 129 -0.29 -3.80 4.36
CA GLU A 129 -0.26 -2.80 3.29
C GLU A 129 -1.66 -2.44 2.80
N CYS A 130 -1.84 -1.18 2.39
CA CYS A 130 -3.15 -0.63 2.02
C CYS A 130 -3.52 -0.73 0.54
N GLY A 131 -2.65 -1.28 -0.31
CA GLY A 131 -2.86 -1.24 -1.76
C GLY A 131 -2.12 -0.10 -2.47
N LEU A 132 -1.73 0.98 -1.78
CA LEU A 132 -1.10 2.17 -2.41
C LEU A 132 0.18 1.88 -3.18
N HIS A 133 0.92 0.85 -2.79
CA HIS A 133 2.28 0.60 -3.28
C HIS A 133 2.51 -0.83 -3.72
N VAL A 134 1.45 -1.60 -3.93
CA VAL A 134 1.57 -2.94 -4.52
C VAL A 134 1.72 -2.78 -6.02
N SER A 135 2.85 -3.22 -6.55
CA SER A 135 3.00 -3.45 -7.98
C SER A 135 2.10 -4.64 -8.37
N PRO A 136 1.47 -4.65 -9.56
CA PRO A 136 0.52 -5.69 -9.96
C PRO A 136 1.09 -7.12 -9.93
N ALA A 137 2.42 -7.28 -9.97
CA ALA A 137 3.08 -8.56 -9.83
C ALA A 137 2.80 -9.27 -8.48
N ALA A 138 2.32 -8.54 -7.47
CA ALA A 138 1.92 -9.11 -6.18
C ALA A 138 0.43 -9.51 -6.09
N THR A 139 -0.37 -9.28 -7.14
CA THR A 139 -1.80 -9.62 -7.21
C THR A 139 -2.03 -10.83 -8.11
N THR A 140 -1.44 -11.97 -7.76
CA THR A 140 -2.02 -13.27 -8.12
C THR A 140 -2.69 -13.84 -6.88
N LEU A 141 -3.80 -13.24 -6.47
CA LEU A 141 -4.78 -13.95 -5.64
C LEU A 141 -5.73 -14.64 -6.62
N ASN A 142 -5.74 -15.98 -6.52
CA ASN A 142 -6.47 -16.91 -7.37
C ASN A 142 -7.87 -16.41 -7.77
N PRO A 143 -8.29 -16.59 -9.03
CA PRO A 143 -9.69 -16.39 -9.38
C PRO A 143 -10.57 -17.39 -8.59
N PRO A 144 -11.78 -17.00 -8.19
CA PRO A 144 -12.70 -17.91 -7.51
C PRO A 144 -12.99 -19.11 -8.42
N ALA A 145 -12.86 -20.30 -7.84
CA ALA A 145 -13.18 -21.54 -8.54
C ALA A 145 -14.64 -21.55 -8.98
N GLY A 146 -14.82 -21.76 -10.29
CA GLY A 146 -16.09 -22.19 -10.87
C GLY A 146 -16.82 -21.11 -11.62
N HIS A 147 -16.63 -21.09 -12.95
CA HIS A 147 -17.70 -21.10 -13.95
C HIS A 147 -17.21 -21.97 -15.12
N PRO A 148 -18.05 -22.83 -15.71
CA PRO A 148 -17.62 -23.74 -16.77
C PRO A 148 -17.39 -22.97 -18.07
N GLU A 149 -16.24 -23.21 -18.72
CA GLU A 149 -15.94 -22.71 -20.06
C GLU A 149 -17.02 -23.16 -21.05
N ALA A 150 -17.61 -22.17 -21.74
CA ALA A 150 -18.50 -22.42 -22.86
C ALA A 150 -17.69 -22.99 -24.04
N GLY A 151 -18.26 -24.01 -24.69
CA GLY A 151 -17.60 -24.88 -25.64
C GLY A 151 -16.99 -24.20 -26.87
N GLN A 152 -15.89 -24.78 -27.32
CA GLN A 152 -15.26 -24.52 -28.62
C GLN A 152 -15.95 -25.37 -29.70
N PRO A 153 -16.17 -24.86 -30.93
CA PRO A 153 -16.63 -25.67 -32.04
C PRO A 153 -15.46 -26.47 -32.63
N GLU A 154 -15.64 -27.77 -32.81
CA GLU A 154 -14.67 -28.63 -33.49
C GLU A 154 -14.59 -28.30 -34.98
N ALA A 155 -13.40 -27.92 -35.44
CA ALA A 155 -13.08 -27.76 -36.84
C ALA A 155 -12.60 -29.10 -37.43
N GLU A 156 -13.44 -29.63 -38.31
CA GLU A 156 -13.18 -30.43 -39.50
C GLU A 156 -11.70 -30.70 -39.85
N LYS A 157 -11.32 -31.98 -39.89
CA LYS A 157 -10.16 -32.44 -40.66
C LYS A 157 -10.60 -33.49 -41.67
N ALA A 158 -10.55 -33.08 -42.94
CA ALA A 158 -10.55 -33.93 -44.10
C ALA A 158 -9.13 -34.49 -44.36
N HIS A 159 -9.12 -35.69 -44.97
CA HIS A 159 -8.01 -36.51 -45.50
C HIS A 159 -7.21 -37.34 -44.48
#